data_AF-A0A7W6L444-F1
#
_entry.id   AF-A0A7W6L444-F1
#
_cell.length_a   1.000
_cell.length_b   1.000
_cell.length_c   1.000
_cell.angle_alpha   90.00
_cell.angle_beta   90.00
_cell.angle_gamma   90.00
#
_symmetry.space_group_name_H-M   'P 1'
#
loop_
_entity.id
_entity.type
_entity.pdbx_description
1 polymer ?
#
loop_
_entity_poly.entity_id
_entity_poly.type
_entity_poly.pdbx_seq_one_letter_code
_entity_poly.pdbx_strand_id
1 'polypeptide(L)'
;MAGNHTRVNILVEGQTEETFVRELLAPHLASFEVWITARIIETSKGHKGGAVSYGKIVHQVKRWCQQDRQAVVTTLFDVYGLPGDFPGFMHWNPALPSPPQVNALETALAGGVNEPNLIPYLQLHEFEALLFSELTAFSYVGVPARVIDDWQTQLAQFVHPEAINNSTETAPSKRLIAGWPTYAKAKPLYGTLIALQIGLPQMRVSCPRFNAWVDRLEAL
;
A
#
# COMPACT_ATOMS: atom_id res chain seq x y z
N MET A 1 29.13 15.75 -15.44
CA MET A 1 28.43 14.51 -15.80
C MET A 1 27.20 14.45 -14.92
N ALA A 2 25.99 14.54 -15.50
CA ALA A 2 24.77 14.44 -14.71
C ALA A 2 24.70 13.00 -14.17
N GLY A 3 24.78 12.83 -12.85
CA GLY A 3 24.54 11.54 -12.21
C GLY A 3 23.16 11.05 -12.65
N ASN A 4 23.09 9.82 -13.14
CA ASN A 4 21.89 9.26 -13.75
C ASN A 4 20.88 8.92 -12.66
N HIS A 5 20.20 9.94 -12.14
CA HIS A 5 19.26 9.80 -11.04
C HIS A 5 17.88 9.33 -11.55
N THR A 6 17.37 8.23 -11.02
CA THR A 6 16.05 7.73 -11.42
C THR A 6 14.96 8.45 -10.63
N ARG A 7 13.99 9.06 -11.34
CA ARG A 7 12.85 9.73 -10.71
C ARG A 7 11.65 8.81 -10.73
N VAL A 8 10.94 8.68 -9.60
CA VAL A 8 9.77 7.81 -9.47
C VAL A 8 8.59 8.59 -8.93
N ASN A 9 7.44 8.54 -9.61
CA ASN A 9 6.17 9.00 -9.03
C ASN A 9 5.41 7.79 -8.46
N ILE A 10 5.17 7.79 -7.15
CA ILE A 10 4.35 6.78 -6.48
C ILE A 10 2.93 7.33 -6.35
N LEU A 11 2.00 6.75 -7.08
CA LEU A 11 0.59 7.12 -7.01
C LEU A 11 -0.05 6.44 -5.80
N VAL A 12 -0.71 7.21 -4.94
CA VAL A 12 -1.30 6.73 -3.67
C VAL A 12 -2.75 7.18 -3.54
N GLU A 13 -3.52 6.52 -2.67
CA GLU A 13 -4.95 6.80 -2.48
C GLU A 13 -5.24 7.89 -1.43
N GLY A 14 -4.35 8.05 -0.45
CA GLY A 14 -4.60 8.90 0.71
C GLY A 14 -3.34 9.51 1.35
N GLN A 15 -3.59 10.27 2.41
CA GLN A 15 -2.56 11.02 3.14
C GLN A 15 -1.64 10.12 3.97
N THR A 16 -2.13 8.96 4.42
CA THR A 16 -1.34 8.00 5.19
C THR A 16 -0.22 7.45 4.32
N GLU A 17 -0.56 6.98 3.13
CA GLU A 17 0.35 6.42 2.14
C GLU A 17 1.29 7.49 1.59
N GLU A 18 0.78 8.71 1.35
CA GLU A 18 1.61 9.86 0.96
C GLU A 18 2.71 10.14 1.99
N THR A 19 2.32 10.18 3.27
CA THR A 19 3.27 10.44 4.36
C THR A 19 4.22 9.26 4.54
N PHE A 20 3.74 8.02 4.45
CA PHE A 20 4.59 6.83 4.45
C PHE A 20 5.67 6.88 3.37
N VAL A 21 5.28 7.20 2.14
CA VAL A 21 6.21 7.34 1.01
C VAL A 21 7.24 8.43 1.30
N ARG A 22 6.80 9.61 1.74
CA ARG A 22 7.67 10.76 1.98
C ARG A 22 8.66 10.53 3.13
N GLU A 23 8.21 9.96 4.24
CA GLU A 23 8.99 9.91 5.47
C GLU A 23 9.81 8.61 5.62
N LEU A 24 9.40 7.51 4.98
CA LEU A 24 10.09 6.21 5.09
C LEU A 24 10.73 5.76 3.79
N LEU A 25 9.98 5.74 2.68
CA LEU A 25 10.52 5.23 1.41
C LEU A 25 11.50 6.21 0.77
N ALA A 26 11.22 7.51 0.80
CA ALA A 26 12.04 8.51 0.12
C ALA A 26 13.47 8.60 0.69
N PRO A 27 13.70 8.69 2.02
CA PRO A 27 15.06 8.70 2.55
C PRO A 27 15.79 7.37 2.30
N HIS A 28 15.07 6.25 2.31
CA HIS A 28 15.65 4.95 2.00
C HIS A 28 16.12 4.86 0.54
N LEU A 29 15.23 5.15 -0.41
CA LEU A 29 15.51 5.04 -1.84
C LEU A 29 16.48 6.10 -2.37
N ALA A 30 16.60 7.24 -1.68
CA ALA A 30 17.64 8.23 -1.99
C ALA A 30 19.06 7.66 -1.88
N SER A 31 19.30 6.68 -1.00
CA SER A 31 20.60 5.99 -0.88
C SER A 31 20.93 5.09 -2.09
N PHE A 32 19.93 4.81 -2.94
CA PHE A 32 20.04 4.06 -4.19
C PHE A 32 19.99 4.99 -5.42
N GLU A 33 20.12 6.31 -5.24
CA GLU A 33 19.96 7.32 -6.30
C GLU A 33 18.56 7.37 -6.95
N VAL A 34 17.56 6.83 -6.25
CA VAL A 34 16.15 6.79 -6.67
C VAL A 34 15.34 7.84 -5.91
N TRP A 35 14.91 8.87 -6.63
CA TRP A 35 14.20 10.03 -6.07
C TRP A 35 12.70 9.89 -6.28
N ILE A 36 11.99 9.61 -5.20
CA ILE A 36 10.56 9.34 -5.27
C ILE A 36 9.73 10.59 -4.92
N THR A 37 8.53 10.67 -5.47
CA THR A 37 7.51 11.65 -5.05
C THR A 37 6.15 10.97 -4.96
N ALA A 38 5.50 11.10 -3.81
CA ALA A 38 4.12 10.65 -3.63
C ALA A 38 3.14 11.57 -4.37
N ARG A 39 2.17 10.99 -5.08
CA ARG A 39 1.09 11.72 -5.77
C ARG A 39 -0.23 11.10 -5.37
N ILE A 40 -1.02 11.82 -4.57
CA ILE A 40 -2.39 11.39 -4.29
C ILE A 40 -3.20 11.47 -5.59
N ILE A 41 -3.82 10.36 -5.98
CA ILE A 41 -4.77 10.33 -7.09
C ILE A 41 -6.20 10.29 -6.58
N GLU A 42 -7.14 10.75 -7.40
CA GLU A 42 -8.54 10.78 -6.99
C GLU A 42 -9.15 9.38 -7.13
N THR A 43 -9.29 8.68 -6.01
CA THR A 43 -10.12 7.47 -5.86
C THR A 43 -11.45 7.79 -5.14
N SER A 44 -11.95 9.01 -5.33
CA SER A 44 -13.28 9.54 -4.93
C SER A 44 -13.62 9.68 -3.43
N LYS A 45 -13.97 10.92 -3.05
CA LYS A 45 -15.00 11.26 -2.02
C LYS A 45 -15.45 12.75 -2.02
N GLY A 46 -15.07 13.56 -3.03
CA GLY A 46 -15.22 15.03 -2.97
C GLY A 46 -16.24 15.69 -3.92
N HIS A 47 -16.76 15.02 -4.96
CA HIS A 47 -17.71 15.63 -5.89
C HIS A 47 -18.87 14.68 -6.21
N LYS A 48 -20.09 15.22 -6.22
CA LYS A 48 -21.36 14.51 -6.44
C LYS A 48 -21.30 13.68 -7.74
N GLY A 49 -21.34 12.34 -7.62
CA GLY A 49 -21.98 11.50 -8.66
C GLY A 49 -21.14 10.46 -9.43
N GLY A 50 -20.08 9.87 -8.89
CA GLY A 50 -19.56 8.65 -9.51
C GLY A 50 -18.62 7.83 -8.63
N ALA A 51 -18.91 6.53 -8.51
CA ALA A 51 -17.96 5.56 -7.96
C ALA A 51 -16.60 5.67 -8.66
N VAL A 52 -15.53 5.28 -7.97
CA VAL A 52 -14.26 4.96 -8.63
C VAL A 52 -14.53 3.87 -9.66
N SER A 53 -13.93 4.01 -10.83
CA SER A 53 -13.97 2.99 -11.86
C SER A 53 -12.55 2.67 -12.30
N TYR A 54 -12.35 1.45 -12.79
CA TYR A 54 -11.09 1.02 -13.36
C TYR A 54 -10.61 1.99 -14.44
N GLY A 55 -11.53 2.47 -15.30
CA GLY A 55 -11.22 3.47 -16.33
C GLY A 55 -10.67 4.79 -15.77
N LYS A 56 -11.14 5.26 -14.61
CA LYS A 56 -10.60 6.47 -13.95
C LYS A 56 -9.20 6.23 -13.41
N ILE A 57 -8.93 5.07 -12.81
CA ILE A 57 -7.59 4.70 -12.34
C ILE A 57 -6.63 4.66 -13.53
N VAL A 58 -6.96 3.90 -14.58
CA VAL A 58 -6.16 3.80 -15.81
C VAL A 58 -5.86 5.17 -16.40
N HIS A 59 -6.87 6.04 -16.54
CA HIS A 59 -6.69 7.37 -17.09
C HIS A 59 -5.74 8.25 -16.26
N GLN A 60 -5.85 8.22 -14.93
CA GLN A 60 -4.98 8.99 -14.05
C GLN A 60 -3.53 8.47 -14.05
N VAL A 61 -3.35 7.15 -13.95
CA VAL A 61 -2.02 6.52 -13.99
C VAL A 61 -1.33 6.84 -15.32
N LYS A 62 -2.06 6.66 -16.44
CA LYS A 62 -1.57 6.97 -17.79
C LYS A 62 -1.16 8.43 -17.93
N ARG A 63 -1.95 9.37 -17.39
CA ARG A 63 -1.60 10.80 -17.42
C ARG A 63 -0.27 11.08 -16.73
N TRP A 64 -0.04 10.48 -15.56
CA TRP A 64 1.24 10.63 -14.85
C TRP A 64 2.41 10.03 -15.62
N CYS A 65 2.24 8.86 -16.24
CA CYS A 65 3.25 8.27 -17.13
C CYS A 65 3.62 9.20 -18.29
N GLN A 66 2.63 9.89 -18.87
CA GLN A 66 2.81 10.75 -20.04
C GLN A 66 3.32 12.16 -19.71
N GLN A 67 3.02 12.66 -18.51
CA GLN A 67 3.47 13.98 -18.05
C GLN A 67 4.99 14.04 -17.93
N ASP A 68 5.62 12.92 -17.56
CA ASP A 68 7.06 12.82 -17.44
C ASP A 68 7.53 11.43 -17.89
N ARG A 69 7.79 11.31 -19.20
CA ARG A 69 8.20 10.04 -19.82
C ARG A 69 9.57 9.53 -19.36
N GLN A 70 10.36 10.36 -18.68
CA GLN A 70 11.66 9.98 -18.14
C GLN A 70 11.56 9.50 -16.69
N ALA A 71 10.45 9.77 -16.01
CA ALA A 71 10.20 9.25 -14.67
C ALA A 71 9.51 7.88 -14.76
N VAL A 72 9.87 6.99 -13.83
CA VAL A 72 9.11 5.77 -13.56
C VAL A 72 7.83 6.15 -12.80
N VAL A 73 6.76 5.43 -13.05
CA VAL A 73 5.51 5.54 -12.30
C VAL A 73 5.23 4.20 -11.65
N THR A 74 4.85 4.21 -10.38
CA THR A 74 4.37 3.03 -9.66
C THR A 74 3.13 3.40 -8.83
N THR A 75 2.47 2.40 -8.27
CA THR A 75 1.23 2.58 -7.51
C THR A 75 1.38 1.96 -6.12
N LEU A 76 0.67 2.49 -5.15
CA LEU A 76 0.50 1.89 -3.82
C LEU A 76 -1.00 2.01 -3.51
N PHE A 77 -1.76 1.07 -4.07
CA PHE A 77 -3.22 1.00 -3.93
C PHE A 77 -3.62 -0.28 -3.21
N ASP A 78 -4.60 -0.21 -2.34
CA ASP A 78 -5.14 -1.36 -1.63
C ASP A 78 -5.99 -2.21 -2.58
N VAL A 79 -5.72 -3.51 -2.66
CA VAL A 79 -6.49 -4.45 -3.51
C VAL A 79 -7.98 -4.40 -3.18
N TYR A 80 -8.33 -4.27 -1.90
CA TYR A 80 -9.72 -4.22 -1.44
C TYR A 80 -10.38 -2.85 -1.67
N GLY A 81 -9.59 -1.81 -1.94
CA GLY A 81 -10.06 -0.49 -2.37
C GLY A 81 -10.36 -0.42 -3.87
N LEU A 82 -9.94 -1.43 -4.65
CA LEU A 82 -10.15 -1.44 -6.09
C LEU A 82 -11.64 -1.46 -6.45
N PRO A 83 -12.03 -0.78 -7.54
CA PRO A 83 -13.42 -0.73 -7.97
C PRO A 83 -13.90 -2.08 -8.48
N GLY A 84 -15.20 -2.35 -8.34
CA GLY A 84 -15.78 -3.65 -8.73
C GLY A 84 -15.70 -3.96 -10.24
N ASP A 85 -15.45 -2.95 -11.08
CA ASP A 85 -15.21 -3.11 -12.52
C ASP A 85 -13.73 -3.39 -12.87
N PHE A 86 -12.84 -3.55 -11.87
CA PHE A 86 -11.43 -3.85 -12.10
C PHE A 86 -11.27 -5.26 -12.70
N PRO A 87 -10.61 -5.40 -13.88
CA PRO A 87 -10.48 -6.69 -14.55
C PRO A 87 -9.79 -7.73 -13.68
N GLY A 88 -10.42 -8.89 -13.52
CA GLY A 88 -9.92 -9.98 -12.68
C GLY A 88 -10.37 -9.93 -11.22
N PHE A 89 -10.92 -8.82 -10.73
CA PHE A 89 -11.37 -8.69 -9.35
C PHE A 89 -12.59 -9.57 -9.04
N MET A 90 -13.52 -9.71 -9.99
CA MET A 90 -14.68 -10.61 -9.88
C MET A 90 -14.29 -12.10 -9.76
N HIS A 91 -13.06 -12.47 -10.13
CA HIS A 91 -12.55 -13.83 -10.00
C HIS A 91 -11.72 -14.02 -8.72
N TRP A 92 -11.68 -13.03 -7.82
CA TRP A 92 -10.98 -13.13 -6.54
C TRP A 92 -11.53 -14.31 -5.74
N ASN A 93 -10.65 -15.27 -5.48
CA ASN A 93 -10.96 -16.47 -4.74
C ASN A 93 -10.12 -16.48 -3.44
N PRO A 94 -10.75 -16.28 -2.28
CA PRO A 94 -10.08 -16.35 -0.98
C PRO A 94 -9.44 -17.71 -0.68
N ALA A 95 -9.86 -18.78 -1.37
CA ALA A 95 -9.28 -20.12 -1.23
C ALA A 95 -8.02 -20.35 -2.07
N LEU A 96 -7.67 -19.43 -2.97
CA LEU A 96 -6.44 -19.50 -3.77
C LEU A 96 -5.33 -18.66 -3.12
N PRO A 97 -4.04 -18.99 -3.38
CA PRO A 97 -2.94 -18.14 -2.97
C PRO A 97 -3.14 -16.71 -3.44
N SER A 98 -2.92 -15.76 -2.55
CA SER A 98 -3.12 -14.35 -2.82
C SER A 98 -2.08 -13.75 -3.80
N PRO A 99 -0.78 -14.12 -3.80
CA PRO A 99 0.19 -13.46 -4.68
C PRO A 99 -0.10 -13.60 -6.19
N PRO A 100 -0.45 -14.79 -6.72
CA PRO A 100 -0.81 -14.93 -8.15
C PRO A 100 -2.01 -14.08 -8.56
N GLN A 101 -2.99 -13.92 -7.66
CA GLN A 101 -4.18 -13.12 -7.94
C GLN A 101 -3.85 -11.63 -8.02
N VAL A 102 -3.02 -11.13 -7.09
CA VAL A 102 -2.56 -9.73 -7.15
C VAL A 102 -1.70 -9.46 -8.39
N ASN A 103 -0.81 -10.39 -8.75
CA ASN A 103 -0.01 -10.27 -9.97
C ASN A 103 -0.89 -10.19 -11.24
N ALA A 104 -2.02 -10.90 -11.26
CA ALA A 104 -2.98 -10.81 -12.36
C ALA A 104 -3.66 -9.42 -12.41
N LEU A 105 -4.01 -8.85 -11.26
CA LEU A 105 -4.56 -7.48 -11.17
C LEU A 105 -3.52 -6.43 -11.61
N GLU A 106 -2.26 -6.58 -11.19
CA GLU A 106 -1.15 -5.72 -11.63
C GLU A 106 -0.92 -5.82 -13.15
N THR A 107 -1.00 -7.04 -13.70
CA THR A 107 -0.91 -7.26 -15.16
C THR A 107 -2.08 -6.59 -15.89
N ALA A 108 -3.29 -6.69 -15.35
CA ALA A 108 -4.46 -6.00 -15.91
C ALA A 108 -4.26 -4.48 -15.92
N LEU A 109 -3.79 -3.90 -14.80
CA LEU A 109 -3.51 -2.47 -14.70
C LEU A 109 -2.44 -2.04 -15.71
N ALA A 110 -1.33 -2.78 -15.80
CA ALA A 110 -0.28 -2.52 -16.79
C ALA A 110 -0.82 -2.56 -18.22
N GLY A 111 -1.64 -3.56 -18.55
CA GLY A 111 -2.26 -3.70 -19.87
C GLY A 111 -3.26 -2.58 -20.19
N GLY A 112 -4.03 -2.12 -19.20
CA GLY A 112 -4.98 -1.02 -19.37
C GLY A 112 -4.30 0.34 -19.55
N VAL A 113 -3.24 0.61 -18.78
CA VAL A 113 -2.46 1.84 -18.89
C VAL A 113 -1.62 1.86 -20.16
N ASN A 114 -0.95 0.74 -20.44
CA ASN A 114 -0.11 0.50 -21.60
C ASN A 114 0.96 1.60 -21.79
N GLU A 115 1.75 1.87 -20.75
CA GLU A 115 2.87 2.81 -20.77
C GLU A 115 4.14 2.10 -20.29
N PRO A 116 5.30 2.26 -20.96
CA PRO A 116 6.50 1.47 -20.69
C PRO A 116 7.21 1.85 -19.39
N ASN A 117 6.92 3.03 -18.84
CA ASN A 117 7.48 3.51 -17.58
C ASN A 117 6.61 3.18 -16.35
N LEU A 118 5.58 2.33 -16.49
CA LEU A 118 4.74 1.87 -15.38
C LEU A 118 5.28 0.57 -14.75
N ILE A 119 5.48 0.60 -13.45
CA ILE A 119 5.71 -0.58 -12.59
C ILE A 119 4.52 -0.65 -11.61
N PRO A 120 3.43 -1.37 -11.92
CA PRO A 120 2.28 -1.41 -11.04
C PRO A 120 2.61 -2.15 -9.74
N TYR A 121 2.06 -1.68 -8.62
CA TYR A 121 2.06 -2.38 -7.35
C TYR A 121 0.73 -2.19 -6.62
N LEU A 122 0.17 -3.29 -6.12
CA LEU A 122 -1.09 -3.30 -5.38
C LEU A 122 -0.92 -3.90 -3.99
N GLN A 123 -1.09 -3.14 -2.92
CA GLN A 123 -1.01 -3.66 -1.57
C GLN A 123 -2.09 -4.73 -1.37
N LEU A 124 -1.68 -5.97 -1.07
CA LEU A 124 -2.56 -7.14 -1.08
C LEU A 124 -3.79 -6.99 -0.16
N HIS A 125 -3.66 -6.24 0.93
CA HIS A 125 -4.76 -5.96 1.86
C HIS A 125 -5.03 -4.46 1.94
N GLU A 126 -4.91 -3.91 3.14
CA GLU A 126 -4.87 -2.48 3.42
C GLU A 126 -3.43 -2.09 3.82
N PHE A 127 -3.10 -0.81 3.74
CA PHE A 127 -1.89 -0.24 4.36
C PHE A 127 -1.69 -0.73 5.80
N GLU A 128 -2.77 -0.85 6.58
CA GLU A 128 -2.75 -1.34 7.96
C GLU A 128 -2.12 -2.73 8.13
N ALA A 129 -2.11 -3.59 7.09
CA ALA A 129 -1.43 -4.88 7.18
C ALA A 129 0.06 -4.71 7.46
N LEU A 130 0.70 -3.68 6.90
CA LEU A 130 2.12 -3.39 7.16
C LEU A 130 2.36 -3.05 8.64
N LEU A 131 1.37 -2.49 9.33
CA LEU A 131 1.50 -2.11 10.74
C LEU A 131 1.59 -3.34 11.66
N PHE A 132 1.13 -4.52 11.22
CA PHE A 132 1.28 -5.75 11.99
C PHE A 132 2.70 -6.35 11.94
N SER A 133 3.64 -5.70 11.25
CA SER A 133 5.05 -6.12 11.22
C SER A 133 5.76 -5.97 12.58
N GLU A 134 5.26 -5.10 13.46
CA GLU A 134 5.77 -4.97 14.83
C GLU A 134 4.68 -4.40 15.75
N LEU A 135 4.02 -5.29 16.49
CA LEU A 135 2.88 -4.93 17.35
C LEU A 135 3.30 -4.08 18.55
N THR A 136 4.56 -4.18 19.02
CA THR A 136 5.00 -3.39 20.17
C THR A 136 5.05 -1.89 19.85
N ALA A 137 5.15 -1.51 18.57
CA ALA A 137 5.11 -0.12 18.13
C ALA A 137 3.78 0.59 18.46
N PHE A 138 2.68 -0.16 18.62
CA PHE A 138 1.39 0.42 19.00
C PHE A 138 1.38 0.99 20.43
N SER A 139 2.30 0.54 21.29
CA SER A 139 2.46 1.12 22.64
C SER A 139 2.87 2.61 22.58
N TYR A 140 3.60 3.02 21.53
CA TYR A 140 4.04 4.41 21.32
C TYR A 140 2.88 5.39 21.13
N VAL A 141 1.76 4.91 20.58
CA VAL A 141 0.54 5.71 20.40
C VAL A 141 -0.51 5.46 21.49
N GLY A 142 -0.10 4.80 22.58
CA GLY A 142 -0.93 4.60 23.77
C GLY A 142 -1.91 3.44 23.69
N VAL A 143 -1.69 2.45 22.81
CA VAL A 143 -2.51 1.24 22.83
C VAL A 143 -2.23 0.43 24.11
N PRO A 144 -3.26 0.01 24.86
CA PRO A 144 -3.06 -0.78 26.07
C PRO A 144 -2.38 -2.13 25.78
N ALA A 145 -1.45 -2.55 26.64
CA ALA A 145 -0.71 -3.82 26.49
C ALA A 145 -1.64 -5.03 26.25
N ARG A 146 -2.74 -5.15 27.01
CA ARG A 146 -3.73 -6.21 26.82
C ARG A 146 -4.27 -6.32 25.38
N VAL A 147 -4.45 -5.19 24.69
CA VAL A 147 -4.96 -5.15 23.31
C VAL A 147 -3.87 -5.63 22.34
N ILE A 148 -2.62 -5.25 22.60
CA ILE A 148 -1.46 -5.70 21.84
C ILE A 148 -1.29 -7.22 22.00
N ASP A 149 -1.40 -7.74 23.22
CA ASP A 149 -1.33 -9.17 23.53
C ASP A 149 -2.46 -9.96 22.85
N ASP A 150 -3.68 -9.42 22.85
CA ASP A 150 -4.82 -10.00 22.14
C ASP A 150 -4.56 -10.06 20.63
N TRP A 151 -4.04 -8.99 20.02
CA TRP A 151 -3.66 -9.00 18.61
C TRP A 151 -2.53 -9.98 18.34
N GLN A 152 -1.52 -10.07 19.20
CA GLN A 152 -0.43 -11.03 19.04
C GLN A 152 -0.96 -12.46 19.03
N THR A 153 -1.89 -12.78 19.93
CA THR A 153 -2.55 -14.09 19.99
C THR A 153 -3.37 -14.37 18.73
N GLN A 154 -4.16 -13.39 18.28
CA GLN A 154 -4.99 -13.52 17.08
C GLN A 154 -4.15 -13.70 15.80
N LEU A 155 -3.00 -13.02 15.74
CA LEU A 155 -2.14 -13.00 14.57
C LEU A 155 -1.15 -14.16 14.50
N ALA A 156 -0.91 -14.86 15.62
CA ALA A 156 0.00 -16.01 15.69
C ALA A 156 -0.35 -17.17 14.73
N GLN A 157 -1.58 -17.23 14.22
CA GLN A 157 -2.00 -18.21 13.23
C GLN A 157 -1.54 -17.88 11.79
N PHE A 158 -1.08 -16.65 11.54
CA PHE A 158 -0.62 -16.21 10.23
C PHE A 158 0.91 -16.22 10.17
N VAL A 159 1.45 -16.67 9.04
CA VAL A 159 2.90 -16.78 8.85
C VAL A 159 3.58 -15.40 8.79
N HIS A 160 2.87 -14.39 8.27
CA HIS A 160 3.35 -13.02 8.14
C HIS A 160 2.16 -12.05 7.96
N PRO A 161 2.35 -10.73 8.09
CA PRO A 161 1.26 -9.76 7.98
C PRO A 161 0.49 -9.80 6.66
N GLU A 162 1.16 -10.06 5.53
CA GLU A 162 0.49 -10.18 4.23
C GLU A 162 -0.39 -11.45 4.13
N ALA A 163 -0.28 -12.41 5.05
CA ALA A 163 -1.15 -13.58 5.11
C ALA A 163 -2.45 -13.31 5.89
N ILE A 164 -2.56 -12.15 6.55
CA ILE A 164 -3.74 -11.75 7.31
C ILE A 164 -4.86 -11.49 6.33
N ASN A 165 -5.72 -12.50 6.13
CA ASN A 165 -6.83 -12.40 5.21
C ASN A 165 -7.77 -11.26 5.59
N ASN A 166 -8.35 -10.65 4.56
CA ASN A 166 -9.28 -9.57 4.70
C ASN A 166 -10.68 -10.02 4.25
N SER A 167 -11.65 -9.79 5.14
CA SER A 167 -13.09 -9.82 4.89
C SER A 167 -13.69 -8.52 5.41
N THR A 168 -14.96 -8.24 5.09
CA THR A 168 -15.66 -7.04 5.58
C THR A 168 -15.60 -6.86 7.09
N GLU A 169 -15.46 -7.95 7.84
CA GLU A 169 -15.39 -7.97 9.30
C GLU A 169 -13.96 -8.10 9.84
N THR A 170 -13.03 -8.58 9.01
CA THR A 170 -11.70 -9.02 9.44
C THR A 170 -10.54 -8.31 8.75
N ALA A 171 -10.82 -7.23 8.02
CA ALA A 171 -9.79 -6.38 7.43
C ALA A 171 -8.77 -5.89 8.48
N PRO A 172 -7.50 -5.67 8.10
CA PRO A 172 -6.49 -5.12 9.00
C PRO A 172 -6.96 -3.91 9.81
N SER A 173 -7.58 -2.92 9.16
CA SER A 173 -8.11 -1.74 9.85
C SER A 173 -9.28 -2.07 10.77
N LYS A 174 -10.10 -3.07 10.44
CA LYS A 174 -11.20 -3.54 11.31
C LYS A 174 -10.68 -4.23 12.57
N ARG A 175 -9.60 -5.01 12.47
CA ARG A 175 -8.93 -5.61 13.64
C ARG A 175 -8.40 -4.55 14.58
N LEU A 176 -7.76 -3.51 14.03
CA LEU A 176 -7.28 -2.38 14.80
C LEU A 176 -8.42 -1.63 15.49
N ILE A 177 -9.52 -1.37 14.77
CA ILE A 177 -10.68 -0.67 15.34
C ILE A 177 -11.40 -1.52 16.40
N ALA A 178 -11.48 -2.84 16.22
CA ALA A 178 -12.12 -3.74 17.19
C ALA A 178 -11.35 -3.78 18.51
N GLY A 179 -10.02 -3.90 18.46
CA GLY A 179 -9.17 -3.88 19.66
C GLY A 179 -8.97 -2.49 20.25
N TRP A 180 -8.93 -1.46 19.40
CA TRP A 180 -8.69 -0.07 19.79
C TRP A 180 -9.58 0.89 18.98
N PRO A 181 -10.84 1.12 19.42
CA PRO A 181 -11.81 1.94 18.69
C PRO A 181 -11.37 3.39 18.42
N THR A 182 -10.44 3.92 19.23
CA THR A 182 -9.85 5.25 19.02
C THR A 182 -9.12 5.34 17.67
N TYR A 183 -8.61 4.23 17.13
CA TYR A 183 -7.98 4.19 15.81
C TYR A 183 -8.90 4.76 14.73
N ALA A 184 -10.21 4.45 14.77
CA ALA A 184 -11.17 4.92 13.77
C ALA A 184 -11.27 6.44 13.66
N LYS A 185 -11.03 7.17 14.77
CA LYS A 185 -11.18 8.63 14.83
C LYS A 185 -10.00 9.38 14.21
N ALA A 186 -8.83 8.75 14.18
CA ALA A 186 -7.60 9.37 13.69
C ALA A 186 -6.74 8.35 12.92
N LYS A 187 -7.39 7.53 12.07
CA LYS A 187 -6.76 6.47 11.28
C LYS A 187 -5.52 6.97 10.52
N PRO A 188 -5.56 8.10 9.78
CA PRO A 188 -4.38 8.57 9.05
C PRO A 188 -3.21 8.98 9.95
N LEU A 189 -3.51 9.65 11.08
CA LEU A 189 -2.50 10.09 12.03
C LEU A 189 -1.84 8.89 12.71
N TYR A 190 -2.64 7.99 13.28
CA TYR A 190 -2.11 6.82 13.97
C TYR A 190 -1.39 5.87 13.02
N GLY A 191 -1.96 5.59 11.84
CA GLY A 191 -1.32 4.75 10.84
C GLY A 191 0.07 5.27 10.47
N THR A 192 0.20 6.59 10.30
CA THR A 192 1.49 7.24 10.05
C THR A 192 2.46 7.10 11.22
N LEU A 193 2.04 7.45 12.45
CA LEU A 193 2.91 7.42 13.62
C LEU A 193 3.40 6.00 13.93
N ILE A 194 2.51 5.01 13.81
CA ILE A 194 2.86 3.60 14.00
C ILE A 194 3.84 3.17 12.90
N ALA A 195 3.58 3.50 11.63
CA ALA A 195 4.48 3.14 10.54
C ALA A 195 5.90 3.71 10.75
N LEU A 196 6.01 4.97 11.17
CA LEU A 196 7.28 5.61 11.50
C LEU A 196 8.01 4.90 12.64
N GLN A 197 7.25 4.49 13.67
CA GLN A 197 7.81 3.77 14.82
C GLN A 197 8.28 2.36 14.47
N ILE A 198 7.59 1.66 13.57
CA ILE A 198 7.99 0.33 13.07
C ILE A 198 9.24 0.45 12.19
N GLY A 199 9.24 1.44 11.29
CA GLY A 199 10.31 1.66 10.33
C GLY A 199 10.29 0.70 9.14
N LEU A 200 10.88 1.16 8.04
CA LEU A 200 10.92 0.42 6.78
C LEU A 200 11.62 -0.95 6.87
N PRO A 201 12.77 -1.11 7.57
CA PRO A 201 13.47 -2.39 7.63
C PRO A 201 12.60 -3.52 8.20
N GLN A 202 11.86 -3.24 9.28
CA GLN A 202 11.01 -4.24 9.93
C GLN A 202 9.80 -4.63 9.06
N MET A 203 9.21 -3.66 8.36
CA MET A 203 8.15 -3.93 7.40
C MET A 203 8.63 -4.81 6.25
N ARG A 204 9.84 -4.58 5.74
CA ARG A 204 10.44 -5.37 4.66
C ARG A 204 10.72 -6.81 5.07
N VAL A 205 11.27 -7.02 6.25
CA VAL A 205 11.50 -8.39 6.78
C VAL A 205 10.18 -9.15 6.94
N SER A 206 9.14 -8.46 7.41
CA SER A 206 7.86 -9.09 7.71
C SER A 206 6.97 -9.28 6.47
N CYS A 207 7.09 -8.47 5.43
CA CYS A 207 6.14 -8.43 4.31
C CYS A 207 6.85 -8.74 2.97
N PRO A 208 6.91 -10.02 2.53
CA PRO A 208 7.68 -10.42 1.36
C PRO A 208 7.29 -9.72 0.04
N ARG A 209 6.00 -9.49 -0.20
CA ARG A 209 5.52 -8.86 -1.44
C ARG A 209 5.84 -7.37 -1.45
N PHE A 210 5.66 -6.70 -0.31
CA PHE A 210 6.13 -5.34 -0.10
C PHE A 210 7.64 -5.23 -0.27
N ASN A 211 8.42 -6.14 0.33
CA ASN A 211 9.87 -6.16 0.16
C ASN A 211 10.27 -6.31 -1.31
N ALA A 212 9.67 -7.25 -2.04
CA ALA A 212 9.97 -7.47 -3.46
C ALA A 212 9.67 -6.22 -4.32
N TRP A 213 8.66 -5.42 -3.95
CA TRP A 213 8.40 -4.15 -4.60
C TRP A 213 9.48 -3.12 -4.29
N VAL A 214 9.90 -2.98 -3.03
CA VAL A 214 10.98 -2.05 -2.68
C VAL A 214 12.32 -2.50 -3.31
N ASP A 215 12.65 -3.80 -3.32
CA ASP A 215 13.82 -4.35 -4.02
C ASP A 215 13.81 -3.96 -5.51
N ARG A 216 12.64 -3.98 -6.15
CA ARG A 216 12.49 -3.56 -7.55
C ARG A 216 12.71 -2.06 -7.74
N LEU A 217 12.32 -1.24 -6.77
CA LEU A 217 12.57 0.20 -6.81
C LEU A 217 14.03 0.54 -6.55
N GLU A 218 14.71 -0.22 -5.69
CA GLU A 218 16.16 -0.07 -5.42
C GLU A 218 17.04 -0.38 -6.63
N ALA A 219 16.55 -1.22 -7.54
CA ALA A 219 17.27 -1.66 -8.73
C ALA A 219 17.06 -0.77 -9.97
N LEU A 220 16.41 0.39 -9.81
CA LEU A 220 16.15 1.37 -10.88
C LEU A 220 17.31 2.34 -11.10
#